data_AF-A0A329U7L3-F1
#
_entry.id   AF-A0A329U7L3-F1
#
_cell.length_a   1.000
_cell.length_b   1.000
_cell.length_c   1.000
_cell.angle_alpha   90.00
_cell.angle_beta   90.00
_cell.angle_gamma   90.00
#
_symmetry.space_group_name_H-M   'P 1'
#
loop_
_entity.id
_entity.type
_entity.pdbx_description
1 polymer ?
#
loop_
_entity_poly.entity_id
_entity_poly.type
_entity_poly.pdbx_seq_one_letter_code
_entity_poly.pdbx_strand_id
1 'polypeptide(L)'
;MKAFKKLMAAALVCVMALTMLTGCAVSDNLVEKALVNKLNAVSAVSYKHKTDLDDEAKKAWDENKDKKESSGIITISNVVYNYVIVKKPSDATKENSWGDKAKKADGVLATSAKNSDKKIEIGVKVVGDDYVAIVAKAATKAAK
;
A
#
# COMPACT_ATOMS: atom_id res chain seq x y z
N MET A 1 48.16 -2.01 26.08
CA MET A 1 47.56 -1.79 24.74
C MET A 1 46.95 -3.08 24.15
N LYS A 2 45.97 -3.72 24.79
CA LYS A 2 45.33 -4.95 24.22
C LYS A 2 43.80 -5.00 24.28
N ALA A 3 43.12 -4.09 24.98
CA ALA A 3 41.67 -4.13 25.12
C ALA A 3 40.90 -3.20 24.15
N PHE A 4 41.56 -2.22 23.50
CA PHE A 4 40.87 -1.21 22.67
C PHE A 4 40.66 -1.62 21.20
N LYS A 5 41.28 -2.70 20.73
CA LYS A 5 41.13 -3.16 19.33
C LYS A 5 39.92 -4.09 19.10
N LYS A 6 39.28 -4.61 20.16
CA LYS A 6 38.15 -5.54 20.00
C LYS A 6 36.77 -4.86 19.89
N LEU A 7 36.65 -3.57 20.23
CA LEU A 7 35.37 -2.86 20.13
C LEU A 7 35.04 -2.32 18.72
N MET A 8 36.03 -2.11 17.85
CA MET A 8 35.75 -1.62 16.49
C MET A 8 35.16 -2.66 15.53
N ALA A 9 35.30 -3.96 15.82
CA ALA A 9 34.74 -5.02 14.95
C ALA A 9 33.26 -5.33 15.25
N ALA A 10 32.78 -5.04 16.46
CA ALA A 10 31.39 -5.31 16.86
C ALA A 10 30.42 -4.18 16.45
N ALA A 11 30.91 -2.96 16.27
CA ALA A 11 30.07 -1.84 15.81
C ALA A 11 29.66 -1.95 14.32
N LEU A 12 30.49 -2.58 13.49
CA LEU A 12 30.24 -2.67 12.04
C LEU A 12 29.19 -3.73 11.66
N VAL A 13 29.02 -4.78 12.47
CA VAL A 13 27.99 -5.82 12.23
C VAL A 13 26.62 -5.43 12.79
N CYS A 14 26.55 -4.55 13.80
CA CYS A 14 25.27 -4.10 14.34
C CYS A 14 24.53 -3.08 13.46
N VAL A 15 25.18 -2.42 12.49
CA VAL A 15 24.50 -1.46 11.59
C VAL A 15 23.67 -2.16 10.52
N MET A 16 24.10 -3.32 9.99
CA MET A 16 23.34 -4.02 8.95
C MET A 16 22.04 -4.67 9.46
N ALA A 17 21.96 -5.04 10.74
CA ALA A 17 20.73 -5.58 11.33
C ALA A 17 19.76 -4.48 11.78
N LEU A 18 20.27 -3.34 12.24
CA LEU A 18 19.42 -2.26 12.76
C LEU A 18 18.69 -1.49 11.63
N THR A 19 19.26 -1.42 10.43
CA THR A 19 18.59 -0.80 9.26
C THR A 19 17.40 -1.59 8.74
N MET A 20 17.29 -2.89 9.04
CA MET A 20 16.15 -3.69 8.61
C MET A 20 14.95 -3.56 9.56
N LEU A 21 15.18 -3.33 10.85
CA LEU A 21 14.12 -3.40 11.86
C LEU A 21 13.37 -2.07 12.06
N THR A 22 14.03 -0.93 11.89
CA THR A 22 13.38 0.41 11.91
C THR A 22 13.28 1.04 10.52
N GLY A 23 14.00 0.52 9.53
CA GLY A 23 13.93 0.97 8.14
C GLY A 23 12.70 0.46 7.38
N CYS A 24 12.10 -0.67 7.78
CA CYS A 24 10.95 -1.23 7.07
C CYS A 24 9.72 -0.33 7.19
N ALA A 25 9.34 0.09 8.41
CA ALA A 25 8.16 0.93 8.61
C ALA A 25 8.26 2.33 7.95
N VAL A 26 9.44 2.96 8.00
CA VAL A 26 9.66 4.26 7.34
C VAL A 26 9.64 4.10 5.82
N SER A 27 10.25 3.04 5.30
CA SER A 27 10.24 2.73 3.87
C SER A 27 8.83 2.40 3.38
N ASP A 28 8.05 1.65 4.15
CA ASP A 28 6.68 1.27 3.81
C ASP A 28 5.77 2.49 3.67
N ASN A 29 5.86 3.45 4.59
CA ASN A 29 5.11 4.70 4.48
C ASN A 29 5.51 5.51 3.23
N LEU A 30 6.80 5.50 2.84
CA LEU A 30 7.25 6.13 1.59
C LEU A 30 6.71 5.42 0.36
N VAL A 31 6.65 4.09 0.40
CA VAL A 31 6.08 3.22 -0.65
C VAL A 31 4.59 3.49 -0.83
N GLU A 32 3.83 3.48 0.27
CA GLU A 32 2.39 3.76 0.29
C GLU A 32 2.11 5.17 -0.26
N LYS A 33 2.85 6.18 0.22
CA LYS A 33 2.72 7.56 -0.24
C LYS A 33 3.07 7.73 -1.72
N ALA A 34 4.13 7.08 -2.21
CA ALA A 34 4.52 7.14 -3.62
C ALA A 34 3.44 6.55 -4.52
N LEU A 35 2.80 5.45 -4.12
CA LEU A 35 1.68 4.86 -4.84
C LEU A 35 0.45 5.79 -4.84
N VAL A 36 0.08 6.35 -3.68
CA VAL A 36 -1.05 7.29 -3.57
C VAL A 36 -0.83 8.52 -4.44
N ASN A 37 0.39 9.08 -4.44
CA ASN A 37 0.73 10.20 -5.31
C ASN A 37 0.59 9.80 -6.79
N LYS A 38 1.10 8.63 -7.17
CA LYS A 38 0.98 8.17 -8.56
C LYS A 38 -0.47 7.96 -8.96
N LEU A 39 -1.28 7.36 -8.09
CA LEU A 39 -2.72 7.19 -8.30
C LEU A 39 -3.40 8.55 -8.57
N ASN A 40 -3.13 9.56 -7.75
CA ASN A 40 -3.65 10.92 -7.97
C ASN A 40 -3.12 11.57 -9.26
N ALA A 41 -1.91 11.24 -9.70
CA ALA A 41 -1.34 11.78 -10.93
C ALA A 41 -1.92 11.14 -12.21
N VAL A 42 -2.36 9.87 -12.15
CA VAL A 42 -2.91 9.15 -13.31
C VAL A 42 -4.44 9.11 -13.34
N SER A 43 -5.09 9.38 -12.22
CA SER A 43 -6.53 9.25 -12.07
C SER A 43 -7.29 10.55 -12.38
N ALA A 44 -8.53 10.39 -12.83
CA ALA A 44 -9.50 11.47 -12.90
C ALA A 44 -10.20 11.75 -11.54
N VAL A 45 -9.97 10.90 -10.53
CA VAL A 45 -10.45 11.06 -9.15
C VAL A 45 -9.29 11.34 -8.20
N SER A 46 -9.58 12.00 -7.09
CA SER A 46 -8.64 12.26 -6.01
C SER A 46 -8.70 11.15 -4.97
N TYR A 47 -7.55 10.55 -4.68
CA TYR A 47 -7.42 9.53 -3.66
C TYR A 47 -6.85 10.12 -2.38
N LYS A 48 -7.55 9.90 -1.26
CA LYS A 48 -7.09 10.26 0.08
C LYS A 48 -6.81 8.99 0.87
N HIS A 49 -5.54 8.77 1.21
CA HIS A 49 -5.16 7.70 2.12
C HIS A 49 -5.72 7.98 3.52
N LYS A 50 -6.43 7.01 4.08
CA LYS A 50 -6.91 6.97 5.46
C LYS A 50 -6.33 5.74 6.15
N THR A 51 -5.59 5.97 7.23
CA THR A 51 -5.03 4.91 8.06
C THR A 51 -6.11 4.04 8.69
N ASP A 52 -7.31 4.58 8.92
CA ASP A 52 -8.47 3.82 9.41
C ASP A 52 -8.95 2.73 8.45
N LEU A 53 -8.46 2.71 7.21
CA LEU A 53 -8.76 1.71 6.19
C LEU A 53 -7.60 0.74 5.92
N ASP A 54 -6.44 0.95 6.56
CA ASP A 54 -5.25 0.13 6.33
C ASP A 54 -5.41 -1.29 6.88
N ASP A 55 -6.18 -1.45 7.96
CA ASP A 55 -6.52 -2.76 8.50
C ASP A 55 -7.42 -3.54 7.54
N GLU A 56 -8.33 -2.87 6.84
CA GLU A 56 -9.14 -3.45 5.78
C GLU A 56 -8.28 -3.81 4.55
N ALA A 57 -7.29 -3.00 4.21
CA ALA A 57 -6.32 -3.33 3.16
C ALA A 57 -5.54 -4.61 3.53
N LYS A 58 -5.10 -4.71 4.79
CA LYS A 58 -4.42 -5.89 5.31
C LYS A 58 -5.33 -7.12 5.31
N LYS A 59 -6.59 -7.00 5.75
CA LYS A 59 -7.57 -8.10 5.69
C LYS A 59 -7.84 -8.56 4.26
N ALA A 60 -7.96 -7.63 3.31
CA ALA A 60 -8.13 -7.96 1.90
C ALA A 60 -6.94 -8.75 1.35
N TRP A 61 -5.71 -8.42 1.79
CA TRP A 61 -4.54 -9.24 1.53
C TRP A 61 -4.61 -10.60 2.21
N ASP A 62 -4.90 -10.68 3.50
CA ASP A 62 -4.91 -11.95 4.24
C ASP A 62 -5.88 -12.99 3.63
N GLU A 63 -7.01 -12.53 3.07
CA GLU A 63 -7.98 -13.37 2.35
C GLU A 63 -7.60 -13.69 0.89
N ASN A 64 -6.69 -12.94 0.27
CA ASN A 64 -6.31 -13.09 -1.15
C ASN A 64 -4.82 -13.31 -1.39
N LYS A 65 -4.02 -13.53 -0.35
CA LYS A 65 -2.56 -13.67 -0.42
C LYS A 65 -2.09 -14.79 -1.36
N ASP A 66 -2.89 -15.85 -1.48
CA ASP A 66 -2.61 -16.99 -2.39
C ASP A 66 -2.69 -16.57 -3.87
N LYS A 67 -3.47 -15.54 -4.19
CA LYS A 67 -3.64 -15.01 -5.54
C LYS A 67 -2.57 -13.98 -5.91
N LYS A 68 -1.83 -13.45 -4.93
CA LYS A 68 -0.81 -12.40 -5.12
C LYS A 68 -1.42 -11.17 -5.81
N GLU A 69 -0.94 -10.79 -7.00
CA GLU A 69 -1.45 -9.67 -7.78
C GLU A 69 -2.89 -9.96 -8.24
N SER A 70 -3.86 -9.32 -7.59
CA SER A 70 -5.27 -9.58 -7.78
C SER A 70 -6.11 -8.35 -7.45
N SER A 71 -7.35 -8.34 -7.91
CA SER A 71 -8.30 -7.26 -7.63
C SER A 71 -9.71 -7.78 -7.66
N GLY A 72 -10.62 -7.14 -6.93
CA GLY A 72 -12.01 -7.54 -6.91
C GLY A 72 -12.79 -6.83 -5.83
N ILE A 73 -13.87 -7.48 -5.39
CA ILE A 73 -14.74 -6.99 -4.33
C ILE A 73 -14.63 -7.93 -3.14
N ILE A 74 -14.56 -7.37 -1.94
CA ILE A 74 -14.54 -8.11 -0.68
C ILE A 74 -15.50 -7.47 0.32
N THR A 75 -16.12 -8.27 1.19
CA THR A 75 -16.97 -7.77 2.26
C THR A 75 -16.28 -7.96 3.60
N ILE A 76 -15.95 -6.86 4.28
CA ILE A 76 -15.26 -6.85 5.57
C ILE A 76 -16.20 -6.17 6.57
N SER A 77 -16.54 -6.88 7.66
CA SER A 77 -17.42 -6.35 8.71
C SER A 77 -18.73 -5.73 8.18
N ASN A 78 -19.41 -6.43 7.27
CA ASN A 78 -20.65 -5.98 6.61
C ASN A 78 -20.51 -4.71 5.73
N VAL A 79 -19.28 -4.34 5.37
CA VAL A 79 -18.98 -3.25 4.44
C VAL A 79 -18.32 -3.83 3.20
N VAL A 80 -18.82 -3.44 2.03
CA VAL A 80 -18.27 -3.86 0.73
C VAL A 80 -17.14 -2.92 0.33
N TYR A 81 -16.00 -3.50 -0.07
CA TYR A 81 -14.80 -2.80 -0.52
C TYR A 81 -14.38 -3.31 -1.90
N ASN A 82 -13.95 -2.39 -2.76
CA ASN A 82 -13.13 -2.72 -3.91
C ASN A 82 -11.68 -2.84 -3.43
N TYR A 83 -11.00 -3.94 -3.74
CA TYR A 83 -9.61 -4.16 -3.38
C TYR A 83 -8.73 -4.36 -4.61
N VAL A 84 -7.47 -3.95 -4.47
CA VAL A 84 -6.41 -4.20 -5.46
C VAL A 84 -5.11 -4.54 -4.72
N ILE A 85 -4.45 -5.60 -5.15
CA ILE A 85 -3.15 -6.04 -4.67
C ILE A 85 -2.17 -5.99 -5.84
N VAL A 86 -1.08 -5.25 -5.67
CA VAL A 86 -0.04 -5.07 -6.68
C VAL A 86 1.32 -5.41 -6.11
N LYS A 87 2.21 -6.00 -6.92
CA LYS A 87 3.60 -6.21 -6.53
C LYS A 87 4.35 -4.88 -6.49
N LYS A 88 5.15 -4.64 -5.45
CA LYS A 88 6.06 -3.49 -5.35
C LYS A 88 7.03 -3.50 -6.56
N PRO A 89 7.21 -2.37 -7.27
CA PRO A 89 8.31 -2.24 -8.20
C PRO A 89 9.64 -2.15 -7.43
N SER A 90 10.78 -2.36 -8.11
CA SER A 90 12.10 -2.32 -7.47
C SER A 90 12.38 -1.00 -6.74
N ASP A 91 11.92 0.12 -7.31
CA ASP A 91 12.03 1.46 -6.72
C ASP A 91 10.66 1.95 -6.19
N ALA A 92 10.01 1.19 -5.32
CA ALA A 92 8.65 1.47 -4.85
C ALA A 92 8.49 2.79 -4.06
N THR A 93 9.57 3.38 -3.56
CA THR A 93 9.56 4.71 -2.94
C THR A 93 9.48 5.86 -3.94
N LYS A 94 9.65 5.58 -5.25
CA LYS A 94 9.57 6.57 -6.32
C LYS A 94 8.21 6.48 -7.02
N GLU A 95 7.52 7.60 -7.12
CA GLU A 95 6.20 7.72 -7.74
C GLU A 95 6.16 7.15 -9.18
N ASN A 96 7.17 7.46 -9.99
CA ASN A 96 7.21 7.04 -11.39
C ASN A 96 7.34 5.53 -11.58
N SER A 97 7.87 4.80 -10.60
CA SER A 97 8.01 3.34 -10.66
C SER A 97 6.67 2.61 -10.64
N TRP A 98 5.61 3.28 -10.18
CA TRP A 98 4.28 2.70 -10.05
C TRP A 98 3.48 2.68 -11.35
N GLY A 99 3.90 3.44 -12.38
CA GLY A 99 3.39 3.43 -13.76
C GLY A 99 2.06 2.71 -14.02
N ASP A 100 2.12 1.55 -14.69
CA ASP A 100 0.94 0.76 -15.06
C ASP A 100 0.24 0.08 -13.88
N LYS A 101 0.94 -0.13 -12.76
CA LYS A 101 0.33 -0.72 -11.55
C LYS A 101 -0.67 0.26 -10.94
N ALA A 102 -0.32 1.55 -10.87
CA ALA A 102 -1.23 2.60 -10.43
C ALA A 102 -2.42 2.74 -11.38
N LYS A 103 -2.21 2.68 -12.70
CA LYS A 103 -3.32 2.72 -13.68
C LYS A 103 -4.29 1.55 -13.53
N LYS A 104 -3.78 0.33 -13.30
CA LYS A 104 -4.61 -0.85 -13.05
C LYS A 104 -5.41 -0.70 -11.75
N ALA A 105 -4.76 -0.21 -10.70
CA ALA A 105 -5.42 0.04 -9.43
C ALA A 105 -6.50 1.12 -9.55
N ASP A 106 -6.21 2.22 -10.25
CA ASP A 106 -7.16 3.29 -10.55
C ASP A 106 -8.41 2.74 -11.26
N GLY A 107 -8.24 1.93 -12.31
CA GLY A 107 -9.37 1.37 -13.07
C GLY A 107 -10.38 0.59 -12.22
N VAL A 108 -9.94 -0.02 -11.11
CA VAL A 108 -10.82 -0.72 -10.16
C VAL A 108 -11.31 0.24 -9.08
N LEU A 109 -10.41 1.01 -8.46
CA LEU A 109 -10.72 1.85 -7.30
C LEU A 109 -11.59 3.05 -7.66
N ALA A 110 -11.48 3.60 -8.86
CA ALA A 110 -12.30 4.70 -9.35
C ALA A 110 -13.80 4.36 -9.35
N THR A 111 -14.16 3.07 -9.44
CA THR A 111 -15.55 2.59 -9.34
C THR A 111 -16.17 2.81 -7.95
N SER A 112 -15.35 3.09 -6.93
CA SER A 112 -15.80 3.46 -5.58
C SER A 112 -16.25 4.91 -5.43
N ALA A 113 -16.12 5.74 -6.47
CA ALA A 113 -16.59 7.13 -6.42
C ALA A 113 -18.10 7.19 -6.20
N LYS A 114 -18.54 7.96 -5.19
CA LYS A 114 -19.95 8.26 -4.93
C LYS A 114 -20.23 9.70 -5.39
N ASN A 115 -21.12 9.87 -6.37
CA ASN A 115 -21.59 11.17 -6.89
C ASN A 115 -20.51 12.00 -7.65
N SER A 116 -20.82 13.27 -7.94
CA SER A 116 -19.98 14.21 -8.69
C SER A 116 -18.68 14.60 -7.97
N ASP A 117 -18.58 14.36 -6.65
CA ASP A 117 -17.37 14.53 -5.87
C ASP A 117 -16.43 13.36 -6.14
N LYS A 118 -15.48 13.59 -7.04
CA LYS A 118 -14.45 12.64 -7.44
C LYS A 118 -13.40 12.43 -6.34
N LYS A 119 -13.79 12.22 -5.08
CA LYS A 119 -12.90 11.97 -3.95
C LYS A 119 -13.16 10.58 -3.38
N ILE A 120 -12.11 9.76 -3.31
CA ILE A 120 -12.18 8.39 -2.81
C ILE A 120 -11.23 8.23 -1.65
N GLU A 121 -11.76 7.72 -0.54
CA GLU A 121 -10.96 7.38 0.63
C GLU A 121 -10.46 5.95 0.50
N ILE A 122 -9.15 5.76 0.63
CA ILE A 122 -8.50 4.48 0.42
C ILE A 122 -7.64 4.10 1.62
N GLY A 123 -7.60 2.80 1.92
CA GLY A 123 -6.57 2.20 2.76
C GLY A 123 -5.45 1.71 1.85
N VAL A 124 -4.19 1.94 2.24
CA VAL A 124 -3.01 1.51 1.48
C VAL A 124 -2.02 0.93 2.46
N LYS A 125 -1.70 -0.35 2.28
CA LYS A 125 -0.82 -1.06 3.19
C LYS A 125 0.21 -1.88 2.45
N VAL A 126 1.49 -1.72 2.78
CA VAL A 126 2.52 -2.71 2.40
C VAL A 126 2.19 -4.02 3.11
N VAL A 127 2.06 -5.08 2.33
CA VAL A 127 1.62 -6.41 2.78
C VAL A 127 2.49 -7.50 2.18
N GLY A 128 2.74 -8.53 2.98
CA GLY A 128 3.82 -9.46 2.70
C GLY A 128 5.16 -8.73 2.56
N ASP A 129 6.16 -9.42 2.00
CA ASP A 129 7.48 -8.82 1.79
C ASP A 129 7.51 -7.89 0.55
N ASP A 130 6.63 -8.11 -0.43
CA ASP A 130 6.77 -7.57 -1.79
C ASP A 130 5.49 -6.98 -2.39
N TYR A 131 4.40 -6.80 -1.65
CA TYR A 131 3.12 -6.36 -2.20
C TYR A 131 2.57 -5.13 -1.48
N VAL A 132 1.64 -4.45 -2.14
CA VAL A 132 0.83 -3.39 -1.55
C VAL A 132 -0.63 -3.72 -1.82
N ALA A 133 -1.43 -3.74 -0.77
CA ALA A 133 -2.87 -3.88 -0.83
C ALA A 133 -3.51 -2.49 -0.71
N ILE A 134 -4.56 -2.29 -1.50
CA ILE A 134 -5.32 -1.06 -1.55
C ILE A 134 -6.79 -1.44 -1.42
N VAL A 135 -7.55 -0.72 -0.61
CA VAL A 135 -9.00 -0.87 -0.53
C VAL A 135 -9.70 0.47 -0.62
N ALA A 136 -10.86 0.48 -1.25
CA ALA A 136 -11.77 1.62 -1.30
C ALA A 136 -13.18 1.14 -0.99
N LYS A 137 -13.88 1.81 -0.07
CA LYS A 137 -15.28 1.47 0.24
C LYS A 137 -16.12 1.58 -1.02
N ALA A 138 -16.81 0.51 -1.40
CA ALA A 138 -17.57 0.46 -2.65
C ALA A 138 -18.69 1.51 -2.65
N ALA A 139 -18.98 2.03 -3.84
CA ALA A 139 -20.16 2.85 -4.05
C ALA A 139 -21.41 1.98 -3.84
N THR A 140 -22.11 2.16 -2.72
CA THR A 140 -23.48 1.66 -2.56
C THR A 140 -24.32 2.38 -3.61
N LYS A 141 -24.66 1.71 -4.72
CA LYS A 141 -25.72 2.19 -5.60
C LYS A 141 -26.93 2.40 -4.70
N ALA A 142 -27.40 3.64 -4.55
CA ALA A 142 -28.69 3.88 -3.94
C ALA A 142 -29.67 2.98 -4.70
N ALA A 143 -30.32 2.06 -3.98
CA ALA A 143 -31.41 1.27 -4.56
C ALA A 143 -32.39 2.28 -5.12
N LYS A 144 -32.58 2.23 -6.44
CA LYS A 144 -33.49 3.13 -7.16
C LYS A 144 -34.91 2.65 -6.99
#